data_AF-A0A1B0Z2A8-F1
#
_entry.id   AF-A0A1B0Z2A8-F1
#
_cell.length_a   1.000
_cell.length_b   1.000
_cell.length_c   1.000
_cell.angle_alpha   90.00
_cell.angle_beta   90.00
_cell.angle_gamma   90.00
#
_symmetry.space_group_name_H-M   'P 1'
#
loop_
_entity.id
_entity.type
_entity.pdbx_description
1 polymer ?
#
loop_
_entity_poly.entity_id
_entity_poly.type
_entity_poly.pdbx_seq_one_letter_code
_entity_poly.pdbx_strand_id
1 'polypeptide(L)'
;MKENYEPLLKLLKKDNIKLKEAIEIYQRAIEINPNNHRAVWKAKRFTLYIWARLYELQKGLLGKKIDTVRRVVGSKEFQNLHKTYPLGRFDVEREIRNLNKLITDPRQFPYFRSKNFLYKGSNKNIPQDLLDKIR
;
A
#
# COMPACT_ATOMS: atom_id res chain seq x y z
N MET A 1 -8.10 25.33 6.10
CA MET A 1 -7.21 25.82 7.18
C MET A 1 -5.78 25.76 6.68
N LYS A 2 -4.98 26.82 6.85
CA LYS A 2 -3.54 26.73 6.64
C LYS A 2 -2.95 25.92 7.79
N GLU A 3 -2.22 24.87 7.47
CA GLU A 3 -1.53 24.05 8.47
C GLU A 3 -0.44 24.90 9.16
N ASN A 4 -0.32 24.78 10.48
CA ASN A 4 0.71 25.50 11.24
C ASN A 4 2.01 24.70 11.23
N TYR A 5 3.04 25.19 10.53
CA TYR A 5 4.35 24.54 10.42
C TYR A 5 5.37 24.99 11.47
N GLU A 6 5.03 25.93 12.36
CA GLU A 6 5.93 26.39 13.43
C GLU A 6 6.51 25.26 14.31
N PRO A 7 5.73 24.23 14.72
CA PRO A 7 6.29 23.12 15.50
C PRO A 7 7.39 22.36 14.75
N LEU A 8 7.24 22.17 13.44
CA LEU A 8 8.24 21.51 12.61
C LEU A 8 9.51 22.36 12.50
N LEU A 9 9.37 23.66 12.28
CA LEU A 9 10.52 24.58 12.21
C LEU A 9 11.32 24.60 13.52
N LYS A 10 10.63 24.58 14.68
CA LYS A 10 11.28 24.50 15.99
C LYS A 10 12.06 23.19 16.16
N LEU A 11 11.49 22.07 15.72
CA LEU A 11 12.14 20.76 15.79
C LEU A 11 13.41 20.73 14.92
N LEU A 12 13.31 21.16 13.66
CA LEU A 12 14.45 21.19 12.74
C LEU A 12 15.60 22.06 13.26
N LYS A 13 15.27 23.21 13.87
CA LYS A 13 16.27 24.08 14.52
C LYS A 13 16.92 23.41 15.73
N LYS A 14 16.13 22.75 16.59
CA LYS A 14 16.62 22.04 17.78
C LYS A 14 17.62 20.95 17.40
N ASP A 15 17.32 20.20 16.35
CA ASP A 15 18.15 19.08 15.89
C ASP A 15 19.24 19.50 14.88
N ASN A 16 19.36 20.81 14.62
CA ASN A 16 20.30 21.41 13.68
C ASN A 16 20.21 20.86 12.24
N ILE A 17 19.00 20.48 11.81
CA ILE A 17 18.73 19.94 10.48
C ILE A 17 18.41 21.09 9.53
N LYS A 18 19.15 21.19 8.41
CA LYS A 18 18.89 22.22 7.40
C LYS A 18 17.61 21.90 6.61
N LEU A 19 16.91 22.94 6.12
CA LEU A 19 15.66 22.74 5.37
C LEU A 19 15.83 21.83 4.15
N LYS A 20 16.91 21.98 3.38
CA LYS A 20 17.22 21.12 2.23
C LYS A 20 17.41 19.66 2.65
N GLU A 21 18.15 19.44 3.73
CA GLU A 21 18.39 18.11 4.28
C GLU A 21 17.08 17.47 4.77
N ALA A 22 16.21 18.23 5.44
CA ALA A 22 14.89 17.77 5.84
C ALA A 22 14.02 17.35 4.64
N ILE A 23 14.06 18.11 3.54
CA ILE A 23 13.35 17.76 2.29
C ILE A 23 13.91 16.46 1.70
N GLU A 24 15.24 16.32 1.62
CA GLU A 24 15.87 15.10 1.09
C GLU A 24 15.59 13.87 1.97
N ILE A 25 15.63 14.01 3.29
CA ILE A 25 15.28 12.95 4.25
C ILE A 25 13.82 12.54 4.01
N TYR A 26 12.92 13.51 3.88
CA TYR A 26 11.51 13.23 3.62
C TYR A 26 11.30 12.51 2.29
N GLN A 27 11.95 12.98 1.21
CA GLN A 27 11.89 12.36 -0.12
C GLN A 27 12.40 10.92 -0.09
N ARG A 28 13.57 10.67 0.54
CA ARG A 28 14.12 9.32 0.71
C ARG A 28 13.21 8.43 1.55
N ALA A 29 12.55 8.97 2.56
CA ALA A 29 11.63 8.22 3.42
C ALA A 29 10.34 7.78 2.70
N ILE A 30 9.89 8.53 1.68
CA ILE A 30 8.70 8.18 0.89
C ILE A 30 8.99 7.33 -0.34
N GLU A 31 10.24 7.28 -0.79
CA GLU A 31 10.66 6.42 -1.92
C GLU A 31 10.60 4.94 -1.54
N ILE A 32 9.97 4.13 -2.40
CA ILE A 32 10.03 2.68 -2.26
C ILE A 32 11.42 2.24 -2.71
N ASN A 33 12.28 1.90 -1.75
CA ASN A 33 13.55 1.25 -2.06
C ASN A 33 13.26 -0.12 -2.72
N PRO A 34 13.57 -0.30 -4.03
CA PRO A 34 13.27 -1.53 -4.74
C PRO A 34 14.05 -2.75 -4.20
N ASN A 35 15.15 -2.50 -3.48
CA ASN A 35 15.94 -3.55 -2.84
C ASN A 35 15.41 -3.93 -1.44
N ASN A 36 14.42 -3.19 -0.91
CA ASN A 36 13.74 -3.56 0.31
C ASN A 36 12.62 -4.55 0.01
N HIS A 37 12.96 -5.84 -0.04
CA HIS A 37 12.03 -6.94 -0.33
C HIS A 37 10.75 -6.90 0.51
N ARG A 38 10.80 -6.45 1.78
CA ARG A 38 9.61 -6.35 2.64
C ARG A 38 8.68 -5.23 2.18
N ALA A 39 9.24 -4.06 1.85
CA ALA A 39 8.47 -2.92 1.35
C ALA A 39 7.84 -3.25 -0.03
N VAL A 40 8.61 -3.87 -0.92
CA VAL A 40 8.11 -4.29 -2.23
C VAL A 40 7.04 -5.37 -2.09
N TRP A 41 7.24 -6.39 -1.24
CA TRP A 41 6.22 -7.41 -0.96
C TRP A 41 4.92 -6.79 -0.45
N LYS A 42 5.04 -5.86 0.52
CA LYS A 42 3.90 -5.11 1.07
C LYS A 42 3.15 -4.37 -0.04
N ALA A 43 3.85 -3.65 -0.92
CA ALA A 43 3.23 -2.93 -2.03
C ALA A 43 2.52 -3.88 -3.00
N LYS A 44 3.19 -4.96 -3.44
CA LYS A 44 2.63 -5.90 -4.42
C LYS A 44 1.36 -6.58 -3.93
N ARG A 45 1.36 -7.12 -2.70
CA ARG A 45 0.15 -7.78 -2.15
C ARG A 45 -1.01 -6.81 -1.93
N PHE A 46 -0.69 -5.55 -1.62
CA PHE A 46 -1.69 -4.52 -1.49
C PHE A 46 -2.31 -4.15 -2.85
N THR A 47 -1.50 -4.04 -3.89
CA THR A 47 -1.96 -3.87 -5.27
C THR A 47 -2.85 -5.04 -5.74
N LEU A 48 -2.49 -6.29 -5.41
CA LEU A 48 -3.34 -7.45 -5.72
C LEU A 48 -4.73 -7.34 -5.07
N TYR A 49 -4.79 -6.87 -3.82
CA TYR A 49 -6.06 -6.58 -3.14
C TYR A 49 -6.87 -5.51 -3.85
N ILE A 50 -6.25 -4.38 -4.23
CA ILE A 50 -6.93 -3.29 -4.97
C ILE A 50 -7.52 -3.80 -6.27
N TRP A 51 -6.77 -4.58 -7.05
CA TRP A 51 -7.28 -5.15 -8.30
C TRP A 51 -8.46 -6.10 -8.08
N ALA A 52 -8.41 -6.93 -7.04
CA ALA A 52 -9.53 -7.81 -6.71
C ALA A 52 -10.78 -7.02 -6.33
N ARG A 53 -10.65 -5.94 -5.52
CA ARG A 53 -11.78 -5.09 -5.16
C ARG A 53 -12.36 -4.32 -6.35
N LEU A 54 -11.52 -3.84 -7.26
CA LEU A 54 -11.98 -3.19 -8.49
C LEU A 54 -12.77 -4.17 -9.37
N TYR A 55 -12.27 -5.40 -9.52
CA TYR A 55 -12.98 -6.44 -10.24
C TYR A 55 -14.35 -6.74 -9.59
N GLU A 56 -14.38 -6.90 -8.27
CA GLU A 56 -15.62 -7.12 -7.52
C GLU A 56 -16.61 -5.98 -7.72
N LEU A 57 -16.15 -4.72 -7.65
CA LEU A 57 -17.00 -3.55 -7.91
C LEU A 57 -17.56 -3.57 -9.33
N GLN A 58 -16.72 -3.82 -10.34
CA GLN A 58 -17.14 -3.90 -11.75
C GLN A 58 -18.13 -5.02 -12.02
N LYS A 59 -18.09 -6.10 -11.24
CA LYS A 59 -19.02 -7.23 -11.34
C LYS A 59 -20.25 -7.11 -10.44
N GLY A 60 -20.36 -6.06 -9.63
CA GLY A 60 -21.44 -5.92 -8.65
C GLY A 60 -21.34 -6.93 -7.49
N LEU A 61 -20.16 -7.48 -7.24
CA LEU A 61 -19.87 -8.51 -6.23
C LEU A 61 -19.08 -7.95 -5.04
N LEU A 62 -19.14 -6.63 -4.82
CA LEU A 62 -18.38 -5.95 -3.79
C LEU A 62 -18.86 -6.34 -2.39
N GLY A 63 -18.22 -7.36 -1.81
CA GLY A 63 -18.56 -7.90 -0.50
C GLY A 63 -17.66 -7.41 0.63
N LYS A 64 -17.58 -8.22 1.70
CA LYS A 64 -16.70 -7.97 2.85
C LYS A 64 -15.23 -8.05 2.42
N LYS A 65 -14.41 -7.11 2.91
CA LYS A 65 -12.97 -7.03 2.59
C LYS A 65 -12.21 -8.32 2.92
N ILE A 66 -12.55 -8.96 4.04
CA ILE A 66 -11.89 -10.21 4.45
C ILE A 66 -12.10 -11.34 3.45
N ASP A 67 -13.24 -11.38 2.74
CA ASP A 67 -13.50 -12.40 1.73
C ASP A 67 -12.66 -12.14 0.48
N THR A 68 -12.47 -10.87 0.10
CA THR A 68 -11.49 -10.47 -0.91
C THR A 68 -10.09 -10.89 -0.51
N VAL A 69 -9.68 -10.65 0.75
CA VAL A 69 -8.37 -11.06 1.27
C VAL A 69 -8.16 -12.56 1.15
N ARG A 70 -9.14 -13.38 1.55
CA ARG A 70 -9.09 -14.85 1.41
C ARG A 70 -8.92 -15.26 -0.04
N ARG A 71 -9.71 -14.69 -0.96
CA ARG A 71 -9.59 -14.95 -2.41
C ARG A 71 -8.22 -14.58 -2.95
N VAL A 72 -7.70 -13.41 -2.58
CA VAL A 72 -6.38 -12.93 -3.02
C VAL A 72 -5.28 -13.86 -2.54
N VAL A 73 -5.21 -14.18 -1.25
CA VAL A 73 -4.18 -15.07 -0.69
C VAL A 73 -4.29 -16.48 -1.25
N GLY A 74 -5.51 -16.97 -1.48
CA GLY A 74 -5.78 -18.26 -2.11
C GLY A 74 -5.44 -18.33 -3.60
N SER A 75 -5.23 -17.20 -4.27
CA SER A 75 -4.96 -17.17 -5.71
C SER A 75 -3.57 -17.71 -6.06
N LYS A 76 -3.46 -18.37 -7.22
CA LYS A 76 -2.15 -18.79 -7.78
C LYS A 76 -1.20 -17.61 -7.97
N GLU A 77 -1.72 -16.44 -8.34
CA GLU A 77 -0.93 -15.22 -8.53
C GLU A 77 -0.23 -14.80 -7.24
N PHE A 78 -0.95 -14.76 -6.12
CA PHE A 78 -0.36 -14.46 -4.81
C PHE A 78 0.65 -15.51 -4.37
N GLN A 79 0.31 -16.79 -4.50
CA GLN A 79 1.18 -17.89 -4.09
C GLN A 79 2.48 -17.94 -4.91
N ASN A 80 2.39 -17.70 -6.22
CA ASN A 80 3.56 -17.62 -7.09
C ASN A 80 4.41 -16.40 -6.76
N LEU A 81 3.77 -15.24 -6.53
CA LEU A 81 4.48 -14.05 -6.08
C LEU A 81 5.20 -14.31 -4.75
N HIS A 82 4.56 -14.95 -3.77
CA HIS A 82 5.19 -15.25 -2.48
C HIS A 82 6.49 -16.07 -2.64
N LYS A 83 6.50 -17.03 -3.58
CA LYS A 83 7.70 -17.86 -3.86
C LYS A 83 8.89 -17.06 -4.37
N THR A 84 8.69 -15.87 -4.94
CA THR A 84 9.79 -15.04 -5.44
C THR A 84 10.44 -14.18 -4.34
N TYR A 85 9.98 -14.27 -3.08
CA TYR A 85 10.53 -13.50 -1.97
C TYR A 85 11.08 -14.43 -0.87
N PRO A 86 12.15 -14.04 -0.16
CA PRO A 86 12.73 -14.81 0.93
C PRO A 86 11.91 -14.68 2.23
N LEU A 87 10.65 -15.14 2.22
CA LEU A 87 9.69 -14.99 3.33
C LEU A 87 9.48 -16.29 4.15
N GLY A 88 10.18 -17.36 3.78
CA GLY A 88 10.02 -18.69 4.36
C GLY A 88 8.85 -19.48 3.76
N ARG A 89 8.37 -20.49 4.49
CA ARG A 89 7.25 -21.34 4.04
C ARG A 89 5.96 -20.53 3.95
N PHE A 90 5.21 -20.72 2.86
CA PHE A 90 3.89 -20.13 2.68
C PHE A 90 2.87 -20.76 3.65
N ASP A 91 2.15 -19.89 4.36
CA ASP A 91 1.08 -20.25 5.29
C ASP A 91 -0.13 -19.35 4.98
N VAL A 92 -1.22 -19.97 4.55
CA VAL A 92 -2.42 -19.29 4.06
C VAL A 92 -3.04 -18.43 5.16
N GLU A 93 -3.23 -18.99 6.35
CA GLU A 93 -3.89 -18.29 7.46
C GLU A 93 -3.05 -17.13 7.96
N ARG A 94 -1.72 -17.31 8.02
CA ARG A 94 -0.79 -16.23 8.34
C ARG A 94 -0.85 -15.11 7.32
N GLU A 95 -0.86 -15.42 6.02
CA GLU A 95 -0.91 -14.40 4.98
C GLU A 95 -2.28 -13.70 4.90
N ILE A 96 -3.38 -14.39 5.18
CA ILE A 96 -4.71 -13.76 5.36
C ILE A 96 -4.65 -12.74 6.50
N ARG A 97 -4.14 -13.12 7.68
CA ARG A 97 -4.01 -12.19 8.81
C ARG A 97 -3.11 -11.01 8.46
N ASN A 98 -1.98 -11.25 7.80
CA ASN A 98 -1.02 -10.21 7.43
C ASN A 98 -1.60 -9.22 6.42
N LEU A 99 -2.27 -9.70 5.37
CA LEU A 99 -2.90 -8.84 4.38
C LEU A 99 -4.10 -8.10 4.97
N ASN A 100 -4.93 -8.75 5.80
CA ASN A 100 -6.04 -8.08 6.47
C ASN A 100 -5.55 -6.94 7.37
N LYS A 101 -4.54 -7.19 8.22
CA LYS A 101 -3.93 -6.15 9.05
C LYS A 101 -3.40 -4.98 8.22
N LEU A 102 -2.77 -5.28 7.08
CA LEU A 102 -2.24 -4.26 6.18
C LEU A 102 -3.35 -3.35 5.63
N ILE A 103 -4.44 -3.91 5.11
CA ILE A 103 -5.51 -3.12 4.48
C ILE A 103 -6.33 -2.32 5.50
N THR A 104 -6.38 -2.76 6.76
CA THR A 104 -7.12 -2.09 7.84
C THR A 104 -6.30 -1.09 8.65
N ASP A 105 -4.96 -1.08 8.49
CA ASP A 105 -4.08 -0.18 9.24
C ASP A 105 -4.28 1.29 8.79
N PRO A 106 -4.72 2.20 9.67
CA PRO A 106 -4.95 3.60 9.33
C PRO A 106 -3.73 4.31 8.74
N ARG A 107 -2.52 3.84 9.07
CA ARG A 107 -1.26 4.36 8.51
C ARG A 107 -1.15 4.13 7.01
N GLN A 108 -1.91 3.19 6.45
CA GLN A 108 -1.95 2.96 5.01
C GLN A 108 -2.86 3.93 4.26
N PHE A 109 -3.80 4.60 4.95
CA PHE A 109 -4.81 5.44 4.31
C PHE A 109 -4.23 6.59 3.47
N PRO A 110 -3.17 7.29 3.92
CA PRO A 110 -2.52 8.32 3.10
C PRO A 110 -1.94 7.81 1.78
N TYR A 111 -1.70 6.50 1.67
CA TYR A 111 -1.17 5.85 0.46
C TYR A 111 -2.27 5.41 -0.52
N PHE A 112 -3.56 5.43 -0.15
CA PHE A 112 -4.69 5.26 -1.07
C PHE A 112 -4.87 6.51 -1.94
N ARG A 113 -3.87 6.80 -2.78
CA ARG A 113 -3.87 7.90 -3.73
C ARG A 113 -3.77 7.36 -5.15
N SER A 114 -4.53 7.94 -6.07
CA SER A 114 -4.55 7.56 -7.50
C SER A 114 -3.15 7.37 -8.09
N LYS A 115 -2.21 8.27 -7.78
CA LYS A 115 -0.82 8.21 -8.25
C LYS A 115 -0.07 6.91 -7.88
N ASN A 116 -0.48 6.22 -6.82
CA ASN A 116 0.20 5.02 -6.31
C ASN A 116 -0.33 3.72 -6.93
N PHE A 117 -1.47 3.75 -7.62
CA PHE A 117 -2.13 2.54 -8.11
C PHE A 117 -2.49 2.65 -9.58
N LEU A 118 -2.09 1.62 -10.34
CA LEU A 118 -2.38 1.47 -11.75
C LEU A 118 -3.40 0.34 -11.96
N TYR A 119 -4.17 0.42 -13.04
CA TYR A 119 -4.99 -0.70 -13.50
C TYR A 119 -4.11 -1.91 -13.84
N LYS A 120 -4.65 -3.12 -13.62
CA LYS A 120 -3.93 -4.36 -13.91
C LYS A 120 -3.55 -4.42 -15.40
N GLY A 121 -2.28 -4.67 -15.69
CA GLY A 121 -1.77 -4.75 -17.07
C GLY A 121 -1.74 -3.41 -17.82
N SER A 122 -1.79 -2.28 -17.12
CA SER A 122 -1.86 -0.95 -17.72
C SER A 122 -0.92 0.04 -17.02
N ASN A 123 -0.57 1.11 -17.74
CA ASN A 123 0.11 2.29 -17.19
C ASN A 123 -0.87 3.41 -16.79
N LYS A 124 -2.18 3.16 -16.79
CA LYS A 124 -3.20 4.12 -16.38
C LYS A 124 -3.45 4.06 -14.87
N ASN A 125 -3.42 5.23 -14.21
CA ASN A 125 -3.79 5.35 -12.82
C ASN A 125 -5.26 5.04 -12.57
N ILE A 126 -5.55 4.46 -11.40
CA ILE A 126 -6.91 4.22 -10.94
C ILE A 126 -7.46 5.56 -10.40
N PRO A 127 -8.62 6.05 -10.87
CA PRO A 127 -9.22 7.28 -10.37
C PRO A 127 -9.45 7.26 -8.84
N GLN A 128 -9.29 8.41 -8.20
CA GLN A 128 -9.41 8.51 -6.73
C GLN A 128 -10.81 8.15 -6.23
N ASP A 129 -11.86 8.60 -6.94
CA ASP A 129 -13.24 8.30 -6.62
C ASP A 129 -13.53 6.79 -6.64
N LEU A 130 -12.86 6.07 -7.55
CA LEU A 130 -12.97 4.61 -7.64
C LEU A 130 -12.21 3.92 -6.51
N LEU A 131 -11.01 4.41 -6.15
CA LEU A 131 -10.26 3.91 -4.99
C LEU A 131 -11.04 4.10 -3.68
N ASP A 132 -11.71 5.24 -3.52
CA ASP A 132 -12.48 5.54 -2.32
C ASP A 132 -13.71 4.64 -2.18
N LYS A 133 -14.35 4.25 -3.29
CA LYS A 133 -15.49 3.30 -3.32
C LYS A 133 -15.11 1.88 -2.87
N ILE A 134 -13.90 1.43 -3.21
CA ILE A 134 -13.46 0.07 -2.90
C ILE A 134 -12.79 -0.05 -1.52
N ARG A 135 -12.44 1.09 -0.92
CA ARG A 135 -11.55 1.18 0.25
C ARG A 135 -12.07 0.45 1.45
#